data_AF-A0A2A4U8D0-F1
#
_entry.id   AF-A0A2A4U8D0-F1
#
_cell.length_a   1.000
_cell.length_b   1.000
_cell.length_c   1.000
_cell.angle_alpha   90.00
_cell.angle_beta   90.00
_cell.angle_gamma   90.00
#
_symmetry.space_group_name_H-M   'P 1'
#
loop_
_entity.id
_entity.type
_entity.pdbx_description
1 polymer ?
#
loop_
_entity_poly.entity_id
_entity_poly.type
_entity_poly.pdbx_seq_one_letter_code
_entity_poly.pdbx_strand_id
1 'polypeptide(L)'
;MRELEKMLAGEQYNGLDLELRQLREKARLACAKYQAHPSLGNMKHIKRLFGSLGSAVLEPGFQCDYGMNIHVGENFYANFQCVLLDAAAIHIGNDVLFGPAVHVYTVNHPKNSEERRQGVCFAKPVMIGNDVWIGGGAKVLPGITIGDGAIIGTNAVVTKDVEEKAVFY
;
A
#
# COMPACT_ATOMS: atom_id res chain seq x y z
N MET A 1 11.87 15.12 17.12
CA MET A 1 10.86 14.17 16.62
C MET A 1 11.60 13.01 15.97
N ARG A 2 11.28 11.77 16.33
CA ARG A 2 11.85 10.57 15.70
C ARG A 2 11.43 10.51 14.22
N GLU A 3 12.19 9.82 13.37
CA GLU A 3 11.86 9.74 11.95
C GLU A 3 10.53 9.01 11.70
N LEU A 4 10.17 8.04 12.54
CA LEU A 4 8.85 7.42 12.54
C LEU A 4 7.72 8.43 12.81
N GLU A 5 7.89 9.31 13.80
CA GLU A 5 6.89 10.33 14.14
C GLU A 5 6.71 11.33 12.98
N LYS A 6 7.81 11.77 12.35
CA LYS A 6 7.76 12.62 11.15
C LYS A 6 7.04 11.95 9.99
N MET A 7 7.37 10.68 9.73
CA MET A 7 6.75 9.87 8.68
C MET A 7 5.23 9.79 8.87
N LEU A 8 4.78 9.48 10.09
CA LEU A 8 3.36 9.38 10.41
C LEU A 8 2.63 10.74 10.37
N ALA A 9 3.34 11.84 10.65
CA ALA A 9 2.82 13.19 10.54
C ALA A 9 2.75 13.71 9.09
N GLY A 10 3.26 12.96 8.10
CA GLY A 10 3.35 13.39 6.70
C GLY A 10 4.45 14.45 6.46
N GLU A 11 5.34 14.65 7.42
CA GLU A 11 6.51 15.51 7.27
C GLU A 11 7.60 14.81 6.44
N GLN A 12 8.61 15.56 6.02
CA GLN A 12 9.81 14.95 5.45
C GLN A 12 10.55 14.14 6.51
N TYR A 13 10.94 12.92 6.15
CA TYR A 13 11.64 12.00 7.04
C TYR A 13 12.80 11.31 6.30
N ASN A 14 13.75 10.78 7.05
CA ASN A 14 14.86 10.01 6.51
C ASN A 14 14.51 8.52 6.48
N GLY A 15 14.25 8.00 5.28
CA GLY A 15 13.94 6.58 5.08
C GLY A 15 15.09 5.62 5.40
N LEU A 16 16.32 6.11 5.54
CA LEU A 16 17.48 5.31 5.93
C LEU A 16 17.61 5.11 7.44
N ASP A 17 16.77 5.78 8.22
CA ASP A 17 16.72 5.66 9.67
C ASP A 17 16.61 4.19 10.14
N LEU A 18 17.27 3.89 11.25
CA LEU A 18 17.41 2.53 11.77
C LEU A 18 16.06 1.95 12.24
N GLU A 19 15.24 2.74 12.92
CA GLU A 19 13.90 2.32 13.39
C GLU A 19 13.03 1.95 12.20
N LEU A 20 12.98 2.84 11.19
CA LEU A 20 12.20 2.60 9.97
C LEU A 20 12.70 1.37 9.19
N ARG A 21 14.01 1.18 9.08
CA ARG A 21 14.59 -0.02 8.43
C ARG A 21 14.22 -1.32 9.15
N GLN A 22 14.28 -1.33 10.48
CA GLN A 22 13.93 -2.51 11.28
C GLN A 22 12.44 -2.86 11.15
N LEU A 23 11.57 -1.84 11.10
CA LEU A 23 10.14 -2.06 10.84
C LEU A 23 9.91 -2.67 9.45
N ARG A 24 10.60 -2.17 8.40
CA ARG A 24 10.51 -2.76 7.06
C ARG A 24 11.04 -4.19 6.99
N GLU A 25 12.09 -4.50 7.75
CA GLU A 25 12.59 -5.87 7.87
C GLU A 25 11.56 -6.80 8.50
N LYS A 26 10.89 -6.37 9.58
CA LYS A 26 9.82 -7.14 10.21
C LYS A 26 8.68 -7.45 9.23
N ALA A 27 8.22 -6.45 8.46
CA ALA A 27 7.17 -6.63 7.46
C ALA A 27 7.61 -7.60 6.35
N ARG A 28 8.84 -7.43 5.83
CA ARG A 28 9.42 -8.33 4.82
C ARG A 28 9.50 -9.78 5.29
N LEU A 29 9.92 -10.02 6.53
CA LEU A 29 9.97 -11.37 7.11
C LEU A 29 8.59 -12.01 7.25
N ALA A 30 7.58 -11.22 7.61
CA ALA A 30 6.20 -11.69 7.67
C ALA A 30 5.64 -12.04 6.28
N CYS A 31 5.88 -11.19 5.27
CA CYS A 31 5.51 -11.47 3.89
C CYS A 31 6.23 -12.73 3.36
N ALA A 32 7.53 -12.88 3.65
CA ALA A 32 8.31 -14.06 3.24
C ALA A 32 7.78 -15.37 3.87
N LYS A 33 7.38 -15.34 5.15
CA LYS A 33 6.76 -16.51 5.81
C LYS A 33 5.45 -16.92 5.16
N TYR A 34 4.61 -15.95 4.80
CA TYR A 34 3.39 -16.23 4.07
C TYR A 34 3.69 -16.78 2.67
N GLN A 35 4.60 -16.16 1.94
CA GLN A 35 5.00 -16.56 0.59
C GLN A 35 5.53 -18.00 0.51
N ALA A 36 6.29 -18.44 1.52
CA ALA A 36 6.84 -19.79 1.53
C ALA A 36 5.75 -20.88 1.57
N HIS A 37 4.63 -20.60 2.25
CA HIS A 37 3.53 -21.56 2.45
C HIS A 37 2.17 -20.84 2.47
N PRO A 38 1.65 -20.41 1.31
CA PRO A 38 0.42 -19.62 1.26
C PRO A 38 -0.78 -20.47 1.65
N SER A 39 -1.43 -20.06 2.73
CA SER A 39 -2.64 -20.70 3.26
C SER A 39 -3.38 -19.71 4.15
N LEU A 40 -4.68 -19.92 4.36
CA LEU A 40 -5.47 -19.13 5.32
C LEU A 40 -4.82 -19.08 6.70
N GLY A 41 -4.25 -20.20 7.17
CA GLY A 41 -3.55 -20.28 8.45
C GLY A 41 -2.27 -19.45 8.53
N ASN A 42 -1.52 -19.34 7.42
CA ASN A 42 -0.29 -18.54 7.38
C ASN A 42 -0.52 -17.06 7.04
N MET A 43 -1.70 -16.70 6.51
CA MET A 43 -2.10 -15.30 6.32
C MET A 43 -2.05 -14.49 7.63
N LYS A 44 -2.11 -15.16 8.80
CA LYS A 44 -1.90 -14.55 10.12
C LYS A 44 -0.60 -13.74 10.23
N HIS A 45 0.44 -14.09 9.47
CA HIS A 45 1.71 -13.35 9.48
C HIS A 45 1.56 -11.95 8.91
N ILE A 46 0.80 -11.79 7.83
CA ILE A 46 0.50 -10.49 7.21
C ILE A 46 -0.59 -9.77 8.02
N LYS A 47 -1.67 -10.46 8.40
CA LYS A 47 -2.79 -9.89 9.16
C LYS A 47 -2.35 -9.15 10.43
N ARG A 48 -1.33 -9.66 11.13
CA ARG A 48 -0.78 -9.03 12.36
C ARG A 48 -0.01 -7.74 12.11
N LEU A 49 0.36 -7.45 10.87
CA LEU A 49 1.00 -6.20 10.51
C LEU A 49 -0.02 -5.08 10.30
N PHE A 50 -1.21 -5.40 9.76
CA PHE A 50 -2.19 -4.40 9.33
C PHE A 50 -2.71 -3.58 10.50
N GLY A 51 -2.87 -2.27 10.26
CA GLY A 51 -3.47 -1.36 11.24
C GLY A 51 -4.93 -1.75 11.53
N SER A 52 -5.67 -2.14 10.50
CA SER A 52 -6.98 -2.79 10.63
C SER A 52 -7.28 -3.69 9.43
N LEU A 53 -8.01 -4.78 9.68
CA LEU A 53 -8.44 -5.71 8.64
C LEU A 53 -9.79 -6.31 9.01
N GLY A 54 -10.81 -6.09 8.17
CA GLY A 54 -12.05 -6.86 8.17
C GLY A 54 -11.80 -8.27 7.62
N SER A 55 -12.14 -8.47 6.35
CA SER A 55 -11.94 -9.74 5.64
C SER A 55 -11.18 -9.52 4.33
N ALA A 56 -10.23 -10.41 4.06
CA ALA A 56 -9.48 -10.38 2.81
C ALA A 56 -9.01 -11.76 2.38
N VAL A 57 -8.82 -11.90 1.07
CA VAL A 57 -8.03 -12.95 0.44
C VAL A 57 -6.86 -12.29 -0.24
N LEU A 58 -5.66 -12.71 0.13
CA LEU A 58 -4.42 -12.23 -0.49
C LEU A 58 -3.81 -13.42 -1.20
N GLU A 59 -3.51 -13.28 -2.48
CA GLU A 59 -2.74 -14.28 -3.21
C GLU A 59 -1.24 -14.15 -2.90
N PRO A 60 -0.46 -15.24 -3.12
CA PRO A 60 1.00 -15.21 -3.00
C PRO A 60 1.64 -14.06 -3.78
N GLY A 61 2.74 -13.55 -3.23
CA GLY A 61 3.51 -12.45 -3.77
C GLY A 61 3.13 -11.09 -3.19
N PHE A 62 2.16 -11.03 -2.27
CA PHE A 62 1.84 -9.80 -1.54
C PHE A 62 3.06 -9.27 -0.76
N GLN A 63 3.35 -7.98 -0.91
CA GLN A 63 4.41 -7.28 -0.19
C GLN A 63 3.94 -5.93 0.36
N CYS A 64 4.49 -5.51 1.49
CA CYS A 64 4.30 -4.17 2.04
C CYS A 64 5.56 -3.63 2.72
N ASP A 65 5.62 -2.31 2.92
CA ASP A 65 6.74 -1.67 3.63
C ASP A 65 6.66 -1.92 5.14
N TYR A 66 5.55 -1.56 5.78
CA TYR A 66 5.39 -1.62 7.24
C TYR A 66 4.18 -2.48 7.65
N GLY A 67 3.11 -2.44 6.86
CA GLY A 67 1.81 -3.02 7.12
C GLY A 67 0.94 -2.23 8.11
N MET A 68 1.53 -1.59 9.11
CA MET A 68 0.78 -0.89 10.19
C MET A 68 -0.08 0.27 9.70
N ASN A 69 0.21 0.80 8.52
CA ASN A 69 -0.54 1.90 7.92
C ASN A 69 -1.59 1.40 6.90
N ILE A 70 -1.75 0.09 6.75
CA ILE A 70 -2.73 -0.52 5.84
C ILE A 70 -4.02 -0.80 6.62
N HIS A 71 -5.12 -0.22 6.15
CA HIS A 71 -6.45 -0.33 6.73
C HIS A 71 -7.42 -0.86 5.67
N VAL A 72 -7.94 -2.05 5.89
CA VAL A 72 -8.80 -2.75 4.93
C VAL A 72 -10.18 -3.03 5.55
N GLY A 73 -11.23 -2.73 4.78
CA GLY A 73 -12.61 -3.09 5.09
C GLY A 73 -12.91 -4.58 4.92
N GLU A 74 -14.12 -4.88 4.45
CA GLU A 74 -14.61 -6.23 4.21
C GLU A 74 -14.47 -6.66 2.74
N ASN A 75 -14.38 -7.97 2.50
CA ASN A 75 -14.39 -8.58 1.18
C ASN A 75 -13.29 -8.09 0.21
N PHE A 76 -12.10 -7.78 0.73
CA PHE A 76 -10.98 -7.36 -0.11
C PHE A 76 -10.31 -8.57 -0.79
N TYR A 77 -10.10 -8.50 -2.10
CA TYR A 77 -9.32 -9.50 -2.84
C TYR A 77 -8.09 -8.85 -3.46
N ALA A 78 -6.91 -9.32 -3.08
CA ALA A 78 -5.65 -8.97 -3.73
C ALA A 78 -5.10 -10.16 -4.50
N ASN A 79 -5.05 -10.06 -5.82
CA ASN A 79 -4.48 -11.09 -6.67
C ASN A 79 -2.93 -11.10 -6.57
N PHE A 80 -2.28 -12.03 -7.30
CA PHE A 80 -0.85 -12.32 -7.17
C PHE A 80 0.02 -11.07 -7.28
N GLN A 81 1.11 -11.04 -6.50
CA GLN A 81 2.19 -10.04 -6.64
C GLN A 81 1.79 -8.58 -6.40
N CYS A 82 0.73 -8.30 -5.61
CA CYS A 82 0.41 -6.93 -5.21
C CYS A 82 1.46 -6.34 -4.24
N VAL A 83 1.72 -5.04 -4.35
CA VAL A 83 2.71 -4.33 -3.51
C VAL A 83 2.13 -3.03 -2.94
N LEU A 84 2.08 -2.92 -1.61
CA LEU A 84 1.57 -1.73 -0.90
C LEU A 84 2.70 -1.05 -0.11
N LEU A 85 3.23 0.06 -0.62
CA LEU A 85 4.26 0.84 0.07
C LEU A 85 3.58 1.86 1.01
N ASP A 86 3.40 1.48 2.27
CA ASP A 86 2.56 2.14 3.27
C ASP A 86 3.36 3.01 4.25
N ALA A 87 4.22 3.90 3.76
CA ALA A 87 4.85 4.92 4.61
C ALA A 87 3.86 5.96 5.17
N ALA A 88 2.73 6.17 4.52
CA ALA A 88 1.54 6.81 5.07
C ALA A 88 0.33 5.86 4.97
N ALA A 89 -0.82 6.30 5.48
CA ALA A 89 -2.03 5.49 5.51
C ALA A 89 -2.49 5.06 4.11
N ILE A 90 -2.83 3.78 3.95
CA ILE A 90 -3.56 3.23 2.81
C ILE A 90 -4.90 2.75 3.35
N HIS A 91 -5.98 3.41 2.96
CA HIS A 91 -7.33 2.99 3.28
C HIS A 91 -7.96 2.31 2.08
N ILE A 92 -8.47 1.11 2.29
CA ILE A 92 -9.19 0.30 1.30
C ILE A 92 -10.58 0.01 1.85
N GLY A 93 -11.61 0.41 1.11
CA GLY A 93 -13.01 0.19 1.46
C GLY A 93 -13.43 -1.27 1.39
N ASN A 94 -14.75 -1.46 1.28
CA ASN A 94 -15.37 -2.78 1.17
C ASN A 94 -15.48 -3.23 -0.29
N ASP A 95 -15.50 -4.54 -0.50
CA ASP A 95 -15.79 -5.15 -1.81
C ASP A 95 -14.82 -4.69 -2.91
N VAL A 96 -13.54 -4.50 -2.55
CA VAL A 96 -12.48 -4.04 -3.44
C VAL A 96 -11.74 -5.22 -4.07
N LEU A 97 -11.52 -5.14 -5.38
CA LEU A 97 -10.79 -6.14 -6.16
C LEU A 97 -9.51 -5.54 -6.75
N PHE A 98 -8.35 -6.09 -6.40
CA PHE A 98 -7.09 -5.83 -7.09
C PHE A 98 -6.75 -6.99 -8.03
N GLY A 99 -6.49 -6.65 -9.29
CA GLY A 99 -5.84 -7.54 -10.25
C GLY A 99 -4.40 -7.85 -9.85
N PRO A 100 -3.73 -8.76 -10.57
CA PRO A 100 -2.36 -9.15 -10.24
C PRO A 100 -1.40 -7.98 -10.47
N ALA A 101 -0.35 -7.89 -9.66
CA ALA A 101 0.67 -6.84 -9.74
C ALA A 101 0.12 -5.40 -9.65
N VAL A 102 -1.01 -5.20 -8.95
CA VAL A 102 -1.45 -3.87 -8.55
C VAL A 102 -0.53 -3.34 -7.46
N HIS A 103 -0.02 -2.13 -7.67
CA HIS A 103 0.85 -1.48 -6.71
C HIS A 103 0.24 -0.17 -6.20
N VAL A 104 0.32 0.05 -4.89
CA VAL A 104 -0.14 1.28 -4.24
C VAL A 104 1.03 1.90 -3.51
N TYR A 105 1.32 3.17 -3.80
CA TYR A 105 2.47 3.88 -3.27
C TYR A 105 2.02 5.11 -2.48
N THR A 106 2.40 5.16 -1.21
CA THR A 106 2.25 6.39 -0.41
C THR A 106 3.53 7.20 -0.34
N VAL A 107 4.70 6.56 -0.50
CA VAL A 107 6.01 7.20 -0.45
C VAL A 107 6.41 7.81 -1.78
N ASN A 108 7.09 8.95 -1.73
CA ASN A 108 7.84 9.52 -2.85
C ASN A 108 9.15 10.16 -2.35
N HIS A 109 9.94 10.66 -3.29
CA HIS A 109 11.22 11.29 -3.03
C HIS A 109 11.28 12.72 -3.58
N PRO A 110 12.07 13.61 -2.96
CA PRO A 110 12.32 14.95 -3.50
C PRO A 110 12.87 14.92 -4.92
N LYS A 111 12.56 15.95 -5.73
CA LYS A 111 13.14 16.10 -7.08
C LYS A 111 14.64 16.39 -7.05
N ASN A 112 15.15 16.97 -5.96
CA ASN A 112 16.57 17.22 -5.77
C ASN A 112 17.32 15.90 -5.48
N SER A 113 18.32 15.58 -6.31
CA SER A 113 19.10 14.35 -6.17
C SER A 113 19.96 14.29 -4.90
N GLU A 114 20.37 15.43 -4.35
CA GLU A 114 21.19 15.49 -3.13
C GLU A 114 20.37 15.11 -1.91
N GLU A 115 19.16 15.66 -1.77
CA GLU A 115 18.20 15.30 -0.73
C GLU A 115 17.86 13.80 -0.80
N ARG A 116 17.61 13.27 -2.01
CA ARG A 116 17.38 11.83 -2.19
C ARG A 116 18.54 10.96 -1.73
N ARG A 117 19.79 11.36 -2.03
CA ARG A 117 20.99 10.63 -1.59
C ARG A 117 21.14 10.60 -0.08
N GLN A 118 20.64 11.62 0.61
CA GLN A 118 20.62 11.68 2.08
C GLN A 118 19.51 10.82 2.70
N GLY A 119 18.65 10.20 1.90
CA GLY A 119 17.56 9.34 2.36
C GLY A 119 16.24 10.06 2.57
N VAL A 120 16.12 11.32 2.14
CA VAL A 120 14.88 12.10 2.33
C VAL A 120 13.74 11.49 1.53
N CYS A 121 12.62 11.29 2.22
CA CYS A 121 11.35 10.81 1.71
C CYS A 121 10.22 11.72 2.21
N PHE A 122 9.08 11.64 1.54
CA PHE A 122 7.80 12.13 2.07
C PHE A 122 6.71 11.15 1.68
N ALA A 123 5.64 11.09 2.44
CA ALA A 123 4.55 10.18 2.18
C ALA A 123 3.20 10.91 2.21
N LYS A 124 2.28 10.49 1.34
CA LYS A 124 0.91 11.00 1.28
C LYS A 124 -0.06 9.82 1.29
N PRO A 125 -1.16 9.90 2.06
CA PRO A 125 -2.09 8.79 2.17
C PRO A 125 -2.76 8.48 0.84
N VAL A 126 -3.21 7.23 0.67
CA VAL A 126 -4.02 6.80 -0.46
C VAL A 126 -5.36 6.31 0.07
N MET A 127 -6.44 6.76 -0.56
CA MET A 127 -7.81 6.40 -0.22
C MET A 127 -8.44 5.63 -1.38
N ILE A 128 -8.93 4.43 -1.14
CA ILE A 128 -9.63 3.61 -2.10
C ILE A 128 -11.02 3.32 -1.54
N GLY A 129 -12.03 3.78 -2.26
CA GLY A 129 -13.44 3.63 -1.91
C GLY A 129 -13.95 2.19 -1.94
N ASN A 130 -15.25 2.05 -1.77
CA ASN A 130 -15.96 0.77 -1.85
C ASN A 130 -16.19 0.35 -3.31
N ASP A 131 -16.41 -0.94 -3.57
CA ASP A 131 -16.77 -1.47 -4.89
C ASP A 131 -15.77 -1.14 -6.02
N VAL A 132 -14.52 -0.81 -5.66
CA VAL A 132 -13.48 -0.44 -6.62
C VAL A 132 -12.87 -1.69 -7.24
N TRP A 133 -12.68 -1.66 -8.57
CA TRP A 133 -11.86 -2.65 -9.26
C TRP A 133 -10.61 -2.01 -9.86
N ILE A 134 -9.44 -2.50 -9.45
CA ILE A 134 -8.16 -2.07 -10.01
C ILE A 134 -7.59 -3.17 -10.90
N GLY A 135 -7.47 -2.89 -12.19
CA GLY A 135 -6.93 -3.79 -13.20
C GLY A 135 -5.47 -4.17 -12.95
N GLY A 136 -5.08 -5.34 -13.43
CA GLY A 136 -3.75 -5.89 -13.20
C GLY A 136 -2.63 -4.97 -13.67
N GLY A 137 -1.54 -4.90 -12.90
CA GLY A 137 -0.39 -4.07 -13.23
C GLY A 137 -0.61 -2.56 -13.06
N ALA A 138 -1.76 -2.09 -12.58
CA ALA A 138 -1.96 -0.66 -12.33
C ALA A 138 -1.15 -0.17 -11.12
N LYS A 139 -0.79 1.12 -11.14
CA LYS A 139 -0.05 1.81 -10.07
C LYS A 139 -0.89 2.98 -9.56
N VAL A 140 -1.13 3.04 -8.26
CA VAL A 140 -1.76 4.19 -7.58
C VAL A 140 -0.67 5.02 -6.91
N LEU A 141 -0.53 6.28 -7.30
CA LEU A 141 0.52 7.16 -6.80
C LEU A 141 0.18 7.80 -5.43
N PRO A 142 1.16 8.45 -4.77
CA PRO A 142 0.95 9.07 -3.47
C PRO A 142 -0.11 10.17 -3.47
N GLY A 143 -0.98 10.17 -2.45
CA GLY A 143 -1.97 11.23 -2.25
C GLY A 143 -3.26 11.07 -3.04
N ILE A 144 -3.46 9.92 -3.70
CA ILE A 144 -4.59 9.68 -4.59
C ILE A 144 -5.81 9.17 -3.81
N THR A 145 -6.97 9.72 -4.15
CA THR A 145 -8.29 9.22 -3.76
C THR A 145 -8.98 8.59 -4.97
N ILE A 146 -9.43 7.35 -4.82
CA ILE A 146 -10.26 6.63 -5.79
C ILE A 146 -11.66 6.49 -5.18
N GLY A 147 -12.65 7.11 -5.82
CA GLY A 147 -14.04 7.11 -5.37
C GLY A 147 -14.72 5.76 -5.53
N ASP A 148 -15.84 5.60 -4.83
CA ASP A 148 -16.64 4.38 -4.80
C ASP A 148 -17.08 3.93 -6.21
N GLY A 149 -17.02 2.62 -6.47
CA GLY A 149 -17.41 2.00 -7.74
C GLY A 149 -16.52 2.32 -8.93
N ALA A 150 -15.39 3.03 -8.73
CA ALA A 150 -14.48 3.35 -9.81
C ALA A 150 -13.75 2.11 -10.36
N ILE A 151 -13.40 2.15 -11.65
CA ILE A 151 -12.64 1.11 -12.33
C ILE A 151 -11.32 1.70 -12.82
N ILE A 152 -10.21 1.08 -12.46
CA ILE A 152 -8.88 1.42 -12.96
C ILE A 152 -8.45 0.39 -14.00
N GLY A 153 -8.09 0.84 -15.18
CA GLY A 153 -7.63 -0.01 -16.27
C GLY A 153 -6.31 -0.74 -15.95
N THR A 154 -6.12 -1.89 -16.58
CA THR A 154 -4.88 -2.66 -16.53
C THR A 154 -3.68 -1.80 -16.94
N ASN A 155 -2.57 -1.88 -16.19
CA ASN A 155 -1.35 -1.11 -16.38
C ASN A 155 -1.48 0.43 -16.29
N ALA A 156 -2.63 0.96 -15.89
CA ALA A 156 -2.80 2.40 -15.70
C ALA A 156 -1.86 2.94 -14.60
N VAL A 157 -1.46 4.21 -14.74
CA VAL A 157 -0.75 4.95 -13.68
C VAL A 157 -1.66 6.07 -13.21
N VAL A 158 -2.27 5.88 -12.03
CA VAL A 158 -3.21 6.82 -11.45
C VAL A 158 -2.44 7.98 -10.83
N THR A 159 -2.45 9.12 -11.52
CA THR A 159 -1.68 10.33 -11.20
C THR A 159 -2.52 11.46 -10.61
N LYS A 160 -3.84 11.30 -10.60
CA LYS A 160 -4.83 12.23 -10.06
C LYS A 160 -6.00 11.45 -9.47
N ASP A 161 -6.77 12.10 -8.61
CA ASP A 161 -7.97 11.51 -8.02
C ASP A 161 -8.94 11.01 -9.11
N VAL A 162 -9.68 9.95 -8.77
CA VAL A 162 -10.65 9.30 -9.64
C VAL A 162 -12.02 9.43 -9.02
N GLU A 163 -12.94 10.05 -9.74
CA GLU A 163 -14.32 10.26 -9.30
C GLU A 163 -15.06 8.93 -9.12
N GLU A 164 -16.10 8.94 -8.28
CA GLU A 164 -16.98 7.80 -8.07
C GLU A 164 -17.54 7.27 -9.41
N LYS A 165 -17.57 5.95 -9.58
CA LYS A 165 -18.09 5.23 -10.75
C LYS A 165 -17.43 5.61 -12.08
N ALA A 166 -16.32 6.35 -12.05
CA ALA A 166 -15.56 6.67 -13.23
C ALA A 166 -14.70 5.48 -13.67
N VAL A 167 -14.32 5.47 -14.95
CA VAL A 167 -13.33 4.55 -15.47
C VAL A 167 -12.08 5.33 -15.82
N PHE A 168 -10.94 4.96 -15.22
CA PHE A 168 -9.63 5.56 -15.45
C PHE A 168 -8.77 4.59 -16.26
N TYR A 169 -8.22 5.04 -17.40
CA TYR A 169 -7.31 4.25 -18.24
C TYR A 169 -5.91 4.87 -18.25
#